data_AF-A0AAD4EXN3-F1
#
_entry.id   AF-A0AAD4EXN3-F1
#
_cell.length_a   1.000
_cell.length_b   1.000
_cell.length_c   1.000
_cell.angle_alpha   90.00
_cell.angle_beta   90.00
_cell.angle_gamma   90.00
#
_symmetry.space_group_name_H-M   'P 1'
#
loop_
_entity.id
_entity.type
_entity.pdbx_description
1 polymer ?
#
loop_
_entity_poly.entity_id
_entity_poly.type
_entity_poly.pdbx_seq_one_letter_code
_entity_poly.pdbx_strand_id
1 'polypeptide(L)'
;MTPPETPVLSNGEMRRTVEVARGGSRWFGPTGLSGPARTDLPANTTVHTLLGAIRNIGRIYCSVISPPNPQRGLPSAAAKVVFFDQNAAQLFWDRYGRGGRQQLPFVVDNVEAIVHRNRVRVEAQNYRRCSRVLCVSGRETLIDVNALVQEFQESFCSEMDQILVRPAEGPDGILIVEFHFGSFRCQSQTGYRLLHGREGFDVWFGRDPCE
;
A
#
# COMPACT_ATOMS: atom_id res chain seq x y z
N MET A 1 28.74 -9.25 1.19
CA MET A 1 27.59 -8.90 2.07
C MET A 1 26.86 -10.18 2.39
N THR A 2 26.61 -10.47 3.66
CA THR A 2 25.84 -11.65 4.11
C THR A 2 24.37 -11.45 3.70
N PRO A 3 23.68 -12.44 3.12
CA PRO A 3 22.27 -12.32 2.80
C PRO A 3 21.47 -12.07 4.10
N PRO A 4 20.48 -11.16 4.09
CA PRO A 4 19.68 -10.88 5.26
C PRO A 4 18.86 -12.11 5.66
N GLU A 5 18.83 -12.41 6.95
CA GLU A 5 18.04 -13.50 7.55
C GLU A 5 16.57 -13.47 7.10
N THR A 6 16.03 -14.65 6.82
CA THR A 6 14.63 -14.86 6.41
C THR A 6 13.66 -14.30 7.46
N PRO A 7 12.62 -13.54 7.08
CA PRO A 7 11.70 -12.95 8.05
C PRO A 7 10.90 -14.04 8.80
N VAL A 8 11.00 -14.02 10.12
CA VAL A 8 10.28 -14.94 11.03
C VAL A 8 8.83 -14.45 11.21
N LEU A 9 7.86 -15.31 10.90
CA LEU A 9 6.44 -15.04 11.12
C LEU A 9 6.05 -15.47 12.55
N SER A 10 5.77 -14.51 13.43
CA SER A 10 5.25 -14.78 14.78
C SER A 10 3.92 -14.07 15.03
N ASN A 11 3.05 -14.68 15.84
CA ASN A 11 1.74 -14.12 16.24
C ASN A 11 1.89 -13.05 17.34
N GLY A 12 1.14 -11.96 17.23
CA GLY A 12 1.04 -10.90 18.25
C GLY A 12 0.03 -9.80 17.88
N GLU A 13 -0.53 -9.12 18.90
CA GLU A 13 -1.45 -7.94 19.01
C GLU A 13 -2.27 -7.39 17.81
N MET A 14 -3.48 -6.83 18.07
CA MET A 14 -4.36 -6.29 17.02
C MET A 14 -3.95 -4.89 16.48
N ARG A 15 -3.91 -4.72 15.15
CA ARG A 15 -3.73 -3.42 14.46
C ARG A 15 -5.06 -2.75 14.11
N ARG A 16 -5.02 -1.42 14.05
CA ARG A 16 -6.14 -0.56 13.60
C ARG A 16 -6.04 -0.37 12.09
N THR A 17 -7.17 -0.53 11.40
CA THR A 17 -7.28 -0.26 9.96
C THR A 17 -7.95 1.09 9.75
N VAL A 18 -7.57 1.79 8.69
CA VAL A 18 -8.20 3.05 8.30
C VAL A 18 -8.93 2.84 6.97
N GLU A 19 -10.14 3.37 6.87
CA GLU A 19 -10.89 3.48 5.63
C GLU A 19 -10.83 4.92 5.15
N VAL A 20 -10.50 5.10 3.89
CA VAL A 20 -10.59 6.35 3.19
C VAL A 20 -11.86 6.27 2.34
N ALA A 21 -12.86 7.06 2.72
CA ALA A 21 -14.23 7.13 2.20
C ALA A 21 -15.19 5.97 2.58
N ARG A 22 -16.34 6.40 3.16
CA ARG A 22 -17.69 5.81 3.06
C ARG A 22 -18.70 6.78 3.68
N GLY A 23 -19.19 7.74 2.90
CA GLY A 23 -20.47 8.40 3.17
C GLY A 23 -21.60 7.50 2.70
N GLY A 24 -22.27 6.77 3.60
CA GLY A 24 -23.45 5.96 3.22
C GLY A 24 -23.71 4.68 4.01
N SER A 25 -22.85 4.29 4.95
CA SER A 25 -23.24 3.29 5.97
C SER A 25 -23.82 4.06 7.15
N ARG A 26 -25.15 4.05 7.30
CA ARG A 26 -25.94 4.69 8.38
C ARG A 26 -25.12 5.04 9.62
N TRP A 27 -24.77 6.31 9.76
CA TRP A 27 -24.39 6.91 11.03
C TRP A 27 -25.66 7.57 11.58
N PHE A 28 -26.34 6.90 12.51
CA PHE A 28 -27.26 7.58 13.41
C PHE A 28 -26.46 7.93 14.69
N GLY A 29 -26.27 9.23 14.90
CA GLY A 29 -25.80 9.86 16.13
C GLY A 29 -26.57 11.18 16.31
N PRO A 30 -26.87 11.61 17.54
CA PRO A 30 -28.01 12.46 17.83
C PRO A 30 -27.64 13.93 17.71
N THR A 31 -27.63 14.47 16.50
CA THR A 31 -27.82 15.91 16.23
C THR A 31 -27.86 16.09 14.72
N GLY A 32 -29.01 16.50 14.21
CA GLY A 32 -29.21 16.79 12.80
C GLY A 32 -28.35 17.96 12.35
N LEU A 33 -27.70 17.79 11.21
CA LEU A 33 -27.31 18.85 10.30
C LEU A 33 -27.51 18.30 8.87
N SER A 34 -28.48 18.89 8.17
CA SER A 34 -28.83 18.64 6.79
C SER A 34 -27.88 19.39 5.84
N GLY A 35 -27.22 18.68 4.92
CA GLY A 35 -26.40 19.23 3.83
C GLY A 35 -25.34 18.21 3.35
N PRO A 36 -25.01 18.10 2.04
CA PRO A 36 -24.24 16.97 1.52
C PRO A 36 -22.75 17.12 1.87
N ALA A 37 -22.23 16.31 2.79
CA ALA A 37 -20.78 16.15 2.97
C ALA A 37 -20.29 15.03 2.04
N ARG A 38 -20.00 15.36 0.78
CA ARG A 38 -19.52 14.44 -0.27
C ARG A 38 -18.04 14.71 -0.56
N THR A 39 -17.12 13.88 -0.06
CA THR A 39 -15.78 13.73 -0.67
C THR A 39 -15.16 12.34 -0.42
N ASP A 40 -15.78 11.28 -0.92
CA ASP A 40 -15.48 10.66 -2.22
C ASP A 40 -14.05 10.85 -2.80
N LEU A 41 -13.26 9.76 -2.91
CA LEU A 41 -12.02 9.78 -3.69
C LEU A 41 -12.34 9.98 -5.19
N PRO A 42 -11.43 10.58 -5.98
CA PRO A 42 -11.57 10.69 -7.43
C PRO A 42 -11.96 9.35 -8.07
N ALA A 43 -12.90 9.36 -9.02
CA ALA A 43 -13.38 8.15 -9.70
C ALA A 43 -12.25 7.34 -10.36
N ASN A 44 -11.18 8.02 -10.79
CA ASN A 44 -9.99 7.46 -11.43
C ASN A 44 -8.82 7.24 -10.45
N THR A 45 -9.07 7.20 -9.14
CA THR A 45 -8.02 6.97 -8.14
C THR A 45 -7.25 5.69 -8.45
N THR A 46 -5.92 5.79 -8.48
CA THR A 46 -5.02 4.66 -8.68
C THR A 46 -4.24 4.38 -7.40
N VAL A 47 -3.57 3.23 -7.35
CA VAL A 47 -2.61 2.95 -6.26
C VAL A 47 -1.54 4.03 -6.19
N HIS A 48 -1.04 4.49 -7.34
CA HIS A 48 -0.02 5.53 -7.40
C HIS A 48 -0.51 6.84 -6.77
N THR A 49 -1.70 7.30 -7.13
CA THR A 49 -2.20 8.59 -6.62
C THR A 49 -2.64 8.52 -5.17
N LEU A 50 -3.26 7.41 -4.75
CA LEU A 50 -3.59 7.16 -3.34
C LEU A 50 -2.34 7.07 -2.47
N LEU A 51 -1.38 6.24 -2.83
CA LEU A 51 -0.17 6.06 -2.03
C LEU A 51 0.72 7.29 -2.11
N GLY A 52 0.75 8.00 -3.24
CA GLY A 52 1.38 9.32 -3.40
C GLY A 52 0.99 10.32 -2.32
N ALA A 53 -0.29 10.32 -1.92
CA ALA A 53 -0.81 11.18 -0.85
C ALA A 53 -0.41 10.70 0.57
N ILE A 54 0.01 9.45 0.73
CA ILE A 54 0.41 8.86 2.01
C ILE A 54 1.95 8.84 2.09
N ARG A 55 2.52 9.84 2.78
CA ARG A 55 3.97 9.97 2.97
C ARG A 55 4.31 10.31 4.41
N ASN A 56 5.44 9.78 4.91
CA ASN A 56 5.92 10.01 6.27
C ASN A 56 4.90 9.58 7.35
N ILE A 57 4.31 8.39 7.17
CA ILE A 57 3.30 7.81 8.05
C ILE A 57 3.73 6.43 8.54
N GLY A 58 4.11 5.55 7.61
CA GLY A 58 4.52 4.18 7.88
C GLY A 58 4.24 3.25 6.71
N ARG A 59 4.89 2.08 6.75
CA ARG A 59 4.78 1.04 5.72
C ARG A 59 3.34 0.55 5.54
N ILE A 60 2.94 0.34 4.29
CA ILE A 60 1.62 -0.15 3.89
C ILE A 60 1.65 -1.68 3.84
N TYR A 61 0.81 -2.31 4.67
CA TYR A 61 0.59 -3.75 4.60
C TYR A 61 -0.33 -4.11 3.44
N CYS A 62 -1.39 -3.32 3.23
CA CYS A 62 -2.36 -3.54 2.17
C CYS A 62 -3.10 -2.24 1.85
N SER A 63 -3.30 -1.98 0.55
CA SER A 63 -4.26 -1.00 0.02
C SER A 63 -5.26 -1.72 -0.88
N VAL A 64 -6.53 -1.35 -0.80
CA VAL A 64 -7.57 -1.82 -1.72
C VAL A 64 -8.37 -0.61 -2.18
N ILE A 65 -8.48 -0.42 -3.49
CA ILE A 65 -9.32 0.62 -4.08
C ILE A 65 -10.61 -0.04 -4.57
N SER A 66 -11.74 0.51 -4.12
CA SER A 66 -13.07 0.19 -4.64
C SER A 66 -13.43 1.25 -5.69
N PRO A 67 -13.60 0.86 -6.96
CA PRO A 67 -13.97 1.81 -8.01
C PRO A 67 -15.38 2.39 -7.76
N PRO A 68 -15.71 3.52 -8.40
CA PRO A 68 -17.07 4.04 -8.38
C PRO A 68 -18.06 3.02 -8.94
N ASN A 69 -19.26 3.01 -8.37
CA ASN A 69 -20.41 2.27 -8.86
C ASN A 69 -21.65 3.20 -8.94
N PRO A 70 -21.77 3.98 -10.03
CA PRO A 70 -22.88 4.93 -10.20
C PRO A 70 -24.26 4.26 -10.19
N GLN A 71 -24.36 3.02 -10.69
CA GLN A 71 -25.60 2.24 -10.70
C GLN A 71 -26.12 1.95 -9.29
N ARG A 72 -25.23 1.91 -8.29
CA ARG A 72 -25.56 1.73 -6.88
C ARG A 72 -25.54 3.04 -6.09
N GLY A 73 -25.50 4.19 -6.78
CA GLY A 73 -25.45 5.51 -6.16
C GLY A 73 -24.09 5.86 -5.53
N LEU A 74 -23.02 5.18 -5.94
CA LEU A 74 -21.64 5.41 -5.48
C LEU A 74 -20.83 6.06 -6.61
N PRO A 75 -20.92 7.38 -6.83
CA PRO A 75 -20.27 8.03 -7.98
C PRO A 75 -18.75 8.15 -7.86
N SER A 76 -18.18 7.73 -6.73
CA SER A 76 -16.81 7.97 -6.30
C SER A 76 -16.07 6.69 -5.98
N ALA A 77 -14.73 6.76 -6.02
CA ALA A 77 -13.93 5.68 -5.48
C ALA A 77 -13.91 5.74 -3.93
N ALA A 78 -13.57 4.61 -3.34
CA ALA A 78 -13.23 4.49 -1.92
C ALA A 78 -11.97 3.63 -1.78
N ALA A 79 -11.25 3.76 -0.68
CA ALA A 79 -10.07 2.94 -0.42
C ALA A 79 -10.01 2.45 1.02
N LYS A 80 -9.39 1.30 1.21
CA LYS A 80 -9.02 0.76 2.51
C LYS A 80 -7.51 0.68 2.58
N VAL A 81 -6.93 1.20 3.66
CA VAL A 81 -5.49 1.17 3.89
C VAL A 81 -5.19 0.54 5.25
N VAL A 82 -4.31 -0.46 5.23
CA VAL A 82 -3.82 -1.16 6.40
C VAL A 82 -2.33 -0.91 6.51
N PHE A 83 -1.88 -0.42 7.67
CA PHE A 83 -0.47 -0.21 7.95
C PHE A 83 0.17 -1.45 8.59
N PHE A 84 1.48 -1.58 8.44
CA PHE A 84 2.28 -2.55 9.19
C PHE A 84 2.41 -2.19 10.68
N ASP A 85 2.04 -1.00 11.12
CA ASP A 85 2.21 -0.60 12.52
C ASP A 85 0.94 0.08 13.04
N GLN A 86 0.57 -0.21 14.29
CA GLN A 86 -0.56 0.43 14.93
C GLN A 86 -0.29 1.94 15.14
N ASN A 87 0.96 2.32 15.43
CA ASN A 87 1.40 3.70 15.56
C ASN A 87 1.26 4.45 14.23
N ALA A 88 1.60 3.82 13.10
CA ALA A 88 1.41 4.41 11.78
C ALA A 88 -0.09 4.65 11.46
N ALA A 89 -0.94 3.66 11.75
CA ALA A 89 -2.39 3.82 11.60
C ALA A 89 -2.97 4.91 12.51
N GLN A 90 -2.47 5.00 13.75
CA GLN A 90 -2.87 6.03 14.70
C GLN A 90 -2.37 7.41 14.27
N LEU A 91 -1.14 7.52 13.77
CA LEU A 91 -0.57 8.75 13.22
C LEU A 91 -1.38 9.25 12.02
N PHE A 92 -1.72 8.37 11.09
CA PHE A 92 -2.57 8.70 9.95
C PHE A 92 -3.94 9.21 10.39
N TRP A 93 -4.57 8.52 11.36
CA TRP A 93 -5.83 8.96 11.94
C TRP A 93 -5.72 10.32 12.64
N ASP A 94 -4.68 10.52 13.45
CA ASP A 94 -4.50 11.76 14.19
C ASP A 94 -4.23 12.94 13.26
N ARG A 95 -3.55 12.72 12.13
CA ARG A 95 -3.35 13.74 11.10
C ARG A 95 -4.62 14.04 10.32
N TYR A 96 -5.28 13.03 9.76
CA TYR A 96 -6.29 13.23 8.70
C TYR A 96 -7.71 12.84 9.06
N GLY A 97 -7.91 12.08 10.14
CA GLY A 97 -9.23 11.58 10.53
C GLY A 97 -10.15 12.71 10.95
N ARG A 98 -11.44 12.61 10.60
CA ARG A 98 -12.50 13.57 11.02
C ARG A 98 -12.73 13.64 12.56
N GLY A 99 -12.04 12.79 13.33
CA GLY A 99 -11.95 12.85 14.79
C GLY A 99 -10.52 12.66 15.29
N GLY A 100 -9.55 12.99 14.43
CA GLY A 100 -8.12 13.03 14.75
C GLY A 100 -7.75 14.30 15.51
N ARG A 101 -6.50 14.36 15.96
CA ARG A 101 -5.98 15.51 16.72
C ARG A 101 -5.77 16.75 15.85
N GLN A 102 -5.28 16.58 14.62
CA GLN A 102 -4.89 17.67 13.73
C GLN A 102 -5.94 17.97 12.68
N GLN A 103 -6.65 16.94 12.18
CA GLN A 103 -7.72 17.07 11.17
C GLN A 103 -7.26 17.86 9.92
N LEU A 104 -6.02 17.63 9.50
CA LEU A 104 -5.48 18.14 8.26
C LEU A 104 -6.28 17.55 7.07
N PRO A 105 -6.44 18.31 5.98
CA PRO A 105 -7.05 17.78 4.77
C PRO A 105 -6.19 16.64 4.21
N PHE A 106 -6.81 15.51 3.90
CA PHE A 106 -6.16 14.43 3.16
C PHE A 106 -6.50 14.56 1.69
N VAL A 107 -5.54 14.95 0.87
CA VAL A 107 -5.78 15.29 -0.54
C VAL A 107 -5.22 14.21 -1.46
N VAL A 108 -6.06 13.66 -2.33
CA VAL A 108 -5.68 12.71 -3.40
C VAL A 108 -6.11 13.33 -4.73
N ASP A 109 -5.16 13.53 -5.66
CA ASP A 109 -5.38 14.20 -6.95
C ASP A 109 -6.17 15.52 -6.83
N ASN A 110 -5.78 16.38 -5.88
CA ASN A 110 -6.43 17.66 -5.58
C ASN A 110 -7.87 17.57 -5.02
N VAL A 111 -8.34 16.38 -4.67
CA VAL A 111 -9.63 16.17 -4.00
C VAL A 111 -9.39 15.81 -2.53
N GLU A 112 -9.97 16.60 -1.63
CA GLU A 112 -9.90 16.33 -0.19
C GLU A 112 -10.80 15.15 0.18
N ALA A 113 -10.23 14.00 0.51
CA ALA A 113 -10.95 12.80 0.87
C ALA A 113 -11.22 12.68 2.39
N ILE A 114 -12.34 12.08 2.75
CA ILE A 114 -12.71 11.86 4.15
C ILE A 114 -12.08 10.57 4.67
N VAL A 115 -11.37 10.69 5.79
CA VAL A 115 -10.73 9.56 6.48
C VAL A 115 -11.55 9.12 7.71
N HIS A 116 -11.84 7.82 7.77
CA HIS A 116 -12.57 7.14 8.84
C HIS A 116 -11.78 5.98 9.41
N ARG A 117 -11.98 5.65 10.70
CA ARG A 117 -11.49 4.37 11.22
C ARG A 117 -12.31 3.22 10.64
N ASN A 118 -11.62 2.19 10.17
CA ASN A 118 -12.30 0.95 9.84
C ASN A 118 -12.73 0.26 11.15
N ARG A 119 -13.93 -0.33 11.15
CA ARG A 119 -14.44 -1.14 12.26
C ARG A 119 -13.74 -2.50 12.34
N VAL A 120 -13.24 -3.00 11.20
CA VAL A 120 -12.53 -4.28 11.11
C VAL A 120 -11.09 -4.11 11.60
N ARG A 121 -10.77 -4.82 12.69
CA ARG A 121 -9.40 -4.95 13.19
C ARG A 121 -8.70 -6.08 12.45
N VAL A 122 -7.41 -5.92 12.20
CA VAL A 122 -6.58 -6.94 11.56
C VAL A 122 -5.51 -7.36 12.56
N GLU A 123 -5.27 -8.66 12.71
CA GLU A 123 -4.19 -9.16 13.57
C GLU A 123 -2.85 -8.61 13.12
N ALA A 124 -2.00 -8.18 14.05
CA ALA A 124 -0.62 -7.89 13.70
C ALA A 124 0.07 -9.21 13.35
N GLN A 125 0.87 -9.11 12.31
CA GLN A 125 1.79 -10.16 11.94
C GLN A 125 3.17 -9.53 11.99
N ASN A 126 4.11 -10.26 12.60
CA ASN A 126 5.46 -9.77 12.85
C ASN A 126 6.32 -9.84 11.58
N TYR A 127 6.02 -8.97 10.61
CA TYR A 127 6.76 -8.85 9.36
C TYR A 127 7.90 -7.84 9.49
N ARG A 128 8.88 -8.17 10.34
CA ARG A 128 10.10 -7.36 10.43
C ARG A 128 10.81 -7.40 9.07
N ARG A 129 11.21 -6.23 8.58
CA ARG A 129 11.89 -6.03 7.29
C ARG A 129 11.08 -6.33 6.02
N CYS A 130 9.78 -6.62 6.09
CA CYS A 130 8.95 -6.74 4.88
C CYS A 130 8.36 -5.40 4.44
N SER A 131 8.09 -5.26 3.15
CA SER A 131 7.53 -4.04 2.55
C SER A 131 6.75 -4.37 1.28
N ARG A 132 5.90 -3.45 0.82
CA ARG A 132 5.30 -3.53 -0.52
C ARG A 132 6.33 -3.36 -1.65
N VAL A 133 7.55 -2.95 -1.33
CA VAL A 133 8.65 -2.79 -2.28
C VAL A 133 9.48 -4.08 -2.35
N LEU A 134 9.53 -4.69 -3.52
CA LEU A 134 10.34 -5.86 -3.82
C LEU A 134 11.54 -5.44 -4.67
N CYS A 135 12.74 -5.67 -4.17
CA CYS A 135 13.99 -5.43 -4.88
C CYS A 135 14.48 -6.74 -5.50
N VAL A 136 14.89 -6.68 -6.77
CA VAL A 136 15.51 -7.77 -7.51
C VAL A 136 16.82 -7.26 -8.09
N SER A 137 17.92 -7.92 -7.79
CA SER A 137 19.24 -7.64 -8.35
C SER A 137 19.76 -8.81 -9.17
N GLY A 138 20.51 -8.52 -10.22
CA GLY A 138 21.04 -9.51 -11.14
C GLY A 138 21.79 -8.86 -12.29
N ARG A 139 22.41 -9.67 -13.15
CA ARG A 139 23.07 -9.16 -14.35
C ARG A 139 22.04 -8.52 -15.28
N GLU A 140 22.40 -7.42 -15.95
CA GLU A 140 21.50 -6.75 -16.89
C GLU A 140 21.01 -7.70 -17.99
N THR A 141 21.85 -8.65 -18.40
CA THR A 141 21.54 -9.65 -19.44
C THR A 141 20.54 -10.70 -18.99
N LEU A 142 20.27 -10.81 -17.69
CA LEU A 142 19.34 -11.78 -17.11
C LEU A 142 18.02 -11.13 -16.64
N ILE A 143 18.01 -9.82 -16.44
CA ILE A 143 16.83 -9.10 -15.97
C ILE A 143 16.05 -8.55 -17.16
N ASP A 144 14.94 -9.20 -17.48
CA ASP A 144 13.90 -8.64 -18.33
C ASP A 144 12.75 -8.14 -17.45
N VAL A 145 12.65 -6.82 -17.31
CA VAL A 145 11.62 -6.17 -16.47
C VAL A 145 10.21 -6.48 -16.97
N ASN A 146 10.00 -6.52 -18.29
CA ASN A 146 8.67 -6.75 -18.86
C ASN A 146 8.24 -8.20 -18.63
N ALA A 147 9.15 -9.15 -18.81
CA ALA A 147 8.88 -10.57 -18.53
C ALA A 147 8.53 -10.79 -17.05
N LEU A 148 9.26 -10.15 -16.12
CA LEU A 148 8.95 -10.22 -14.69
C LEU A 148 7.58 -9.62 -14.34
N VAL A 149 7.24 -8.47 -14.93
CA VAL A 149 5.91 -7.85 -14.75
C VAL A 149 4.81 -8.78 -15.27
N GLN A 150 5.01 -9.39 -16.44
CA GLN A 150 4.07 -10.35 -17.00
C GLN A 150 3.89 -11.57 -16.07
N GLU A 151 4.99 -12.14 -15.57
CA GLU A 151 4.97 -13.27 -14.64
C GLU A 151 4.18 -12.94 -13.36
N PHE A 152 4.31 -11.70 -12.85
CA PHE A 152 3.52 -11.23 -11.71
C PHE A 152 2.03 -11.14 -12.05
N GLN A 153 1.67 -10.57 -13.20
CA GLN A 153 0.28 -10.42 -13.65
C GLN A 153 -0.42 -11.75 -13.88
N GLU A 154 0.32 -12.75 -14.37
CA GLU A 154 -0.18 -14.13 -14.54
C GLU A 154 -0.34 -14.85 -13.19
N SER A 155 0.49 -14.51 -12.21
CA SER A 155 0.51 -15.17 -10.89
C SER A 155 -0.47 -14.57 -9.88
N PHE A 156 -0.70 -13.25 -9.90
CA PHE A 156 -1.57 -12.56 -8.95
C PHE A 156 -2.07 -11.21 -9.48
N CYS A 157 -3.08 -10.65 -8.81
CA CYS A 157 -3.56 -9.30 -9.11
C CYS A 157 -2.50 -8.26 -8.68
N SER A 158 -1.63 -7.90 -9.61
CA SER A 158 -0.55 -6.93 -9.39
C SER A 158 -1.05 -5.52 -9.66
N GLU A 159 -1.28 -4.74 -8.61
CA GLU A 159 -1.43 -3.30 -8.71
C GLU A 159 -0.06 -2.67 -8.45
N MET A 160 0.53 -2.05 -9.47
CA MET A 160 1.86 -1.43 -9.38
C MET A 160 1.71 0.07 -9.11
N ASP A 161 2.45 0.57 -8.12
CA ASP A 161 2.65 2.01 -7.87
C ASP A 161 3.72 2.54 -8.82
N GLN A 162 4.90 1.91 -8.81
CA GLN A 162 6.05 2.35 -9.58
C GLN A 162 7.02 1.19 -9.83
N ILE A 163 7.80 1.28 -10.92
CA ILE A 163 8.98 0.44 -11.15
C ILE A 163 10.19 1.35 -11.28
N LEU A 164 11.24 1.07 -10.53
CA LEU A 164 12.52 1.79 -10.61
C LEU A 164 13.61 0.83 -11.05
N VAL A 165 14.44 1.26 -11.99
CA VAL A 165 15.59 0.49 -12.47
C VAL A 165 16.83 1.35 -12.29
N ARG A 166 17.88 0.80 -11.69
CA ARG A 166 19.17 1.47 -11.55
C ARG A 166 20.32 0.48 -11.62
N PRO A 167 21.53 0.91 -11.99
CA PRO A 167 22.74 0.14 -11.73
C PRO A 167 22.92 -0.10 -10.23
N ALA A 168 23.44 -1.27 -9.85
CA ALA A 168 23.89 -1.49 -8.49
C ALA A 168 25.15 -0.67 -8.21
N GLU A 169 25.32 -0.23 -6.95
CA GLU A 169 26.61 0.30 -6.50
C GLU A 169 27.59 -0.88 -6.41
N GLY A 170 28.59 -0.93 -7.29
CA GLY A 170 29.57 -2.01 -7.32
C GLY A 170 29.91 -2.50 -8.73
N PRO A 171 30.04 -3.82 -8.95
CA PRO A 171 30.48 -4.37 -10.22
C PRO A 171 29.63 -3.92 -11.42
N ASP A 172 30.29 -3.60 -12.53
CA ASP A 172 29.63 -3.23 -13.78
C ASP A 172 28.67 -4.33 -14.26
N GLY A 173 27.55 -3.92 -14.85
CA GLY A 173 26.57 -4.82 -15.47
C GLY A 173 25.59 -5.48 -14.50
N ILE A 174 25.51 -5.04 -13.24
CA ILE A 174 24.47 -5.44 -12.29
C ILE A 174 23.39 -4.36 -12.20
N LEU A 175 22.12 -4.76 -12.33
CA LEU A 175 20.96 -3.90 -12.14
C LEU A 175 20.23 -4.25 -10.85
N ILE A 176 19.63 -3.23 -10.24
CA ILE A 176 18.62 -3.35 -9.19
C ILE A 176 17.31 -2.81 -9.75
N VAL A 177 16.29 -3.66 -9.75
CA VAL A 177 14.91 -3.32 -10.09
C VAL A 177 14.08 -3.31 -8.82
N GLU A 178 13.38 -2.21 -8.55
CA GLU A 178 12.41 -2.12 -7.48
C GLU A 178 11.00 -2.13 -8.04
N PHE A 179 10.22 -3.13 -7.64
CA PHE A 179 8.79 -3.20 -7.90
C PHE A 179 8.05 -2.67 -6.67
N HIS A 180 7.46 -1.49 -6.80
CA HIS A 180 6.66 -0.87 -5.76
C HIS A 180 5.21 -1.30 -5.97
N PHE A 181 4.78 -2.34 -5.27
CA PHE A 181 3.39 -2.81 -5.32
C PHE A 181 2.47 -1.91 -4.48
N GLY A 182 1.17 -1.97 -4.72
CA GLY A 182 0.17 -1.30 -3.87
C GLY A 182 0.06 -1.95 -2.49
N SER A 183 0.26 -3.26 -2.42
CA SER A 183 0.17 -4.03 -1.18
C SER A 183 1.42 -4.87 -0.95
N PHE A 184 1.75 -5.11 0.32
CA PHE A 184 2.61 -6.25 0.67
C PHE A 184 1.83 -7.55 0.57
N ARG A 185 0.66 -7.59 1.21
CA ARG A 185 -0.20 -8.77 1.26
C ARG A 185 -0.59 -9.19 -0.15
N CYS A 186 -0.39 -10.48 -0.46
CA CYS A 186 -0.73 -11.13 -1.74
C CYS A 186 -0.04 -10.57 -3.00
N GLN A 187 0.74 -9.48 -2.92
CA GLN A 187 1.48 -8.90 -4.05
C GLN A 187 2.98 -9.06 -3.81
N SER A 188 3.65 -8.12 -3.13
CA SER A 188 5.11 -8.23 -2.93
C SER A 188 5.53 -9.49 -2.17
N GLN A 189 4.68 -10.01 -1.25
CA GLN A 189 4.92 -11.30 -0.59
C GLN A 189 4.93 -12.47 -1.58
N THR A 190 4.01 -12.46 -2.56
CA THR A 190 3.92 -13.49 -3.60
C THR A 190 5.07 -13.36 -4.58
N GLY A 191 5.37 -12.14 -5.04
CA GLY A 191 6.51 -11.85 -5.90
C GLY A 191 7.84 -12.27 -5.27
N TYR A 192 8.02 -12.04 -3.96
CA TYR A 192 9.19 -12.56 -3.24
C TYR A 192 9.26 -14.08 -3.31
N ARG A 193 8.18 -14.80 -3.02
CA ARG A 193 8.17 -16.28 -3.08
C ARG A 193 8.43 -16.82 -4.49
N LEU A 194 7.97 -16.09 -5.52
CA LEU A 194 8.15 -16.47 -6.91
C LEU A 194 9.61 -16.36 -7.36
N LEU A 195 10.30 -15.30 -6.94
CA LEU A 195 11.64 -14.98 -7.42
C LEU A 195 12.77 -15.39 -6.48
N HIS A 196 12.49 -15.54 -5.18
CA HIS A 196 13.53 -15.86 -4.19
C HIS A 196 14.10 -17.26 -4.43
N GLY A 197 15.44 -17.35 -4.53
CA GLY A 197 16.15 -18.58 -4.85
C GLY A 197 16.26 -18.89 -6.34
N ARG A 198 15.73 -18.03 -7.23
CA ARG A 198 15.92 -18.15 -8.67
C ARG A 198 17.38 -17.86 -9.02
N GLU A 199 17.97 -18.74 -9.83
CA GLU A 199 19.37 -18.60 -10.25
C GLU A 199 19.61 -17.25 -10.95
N GLY A 200 20.67 -16.55 -10.54
CA GLY A 200 21.03 -15.25 -11.09
C GLY A 200 20.32 -14.05 -10.46
N PHE A 201 19.37 -14.26 -9.54
CA PHE A 201 18.67 -13.18 -8.82
C PHE A 201 18.95 -13.18 -7.32
N ASP A 202 19.26 -11.98 -6.81
CA ASP A 202 19.17 -11.66 -5.40
C ASP A 202 17.86 -10.88 -5.14
N VAL A 203 17.05 -11.34 -4.19
CA VAL A 203 15.70 -10.79 -3.96
C VAL A 203 15.51 -10.44 -2.48
N TRP A 204 15.08 -9.21 -2.20
CA TRP A 204 14.81 -8.71 -0.84
C TRP A 204 13.71 -7.65 -0.83
N PHE A 205 13.26 -7.25 0.37
CA PHE A 205 12.29 -6.16 0.52
C PHE A 205 12.99 -4.81 0.71
N GLY A 206 12.56 -3.82 -0.07
CA GLY A 206 13.06 -2.44 0.00
C GLY A 206 12.33 -1.58 1.03
N ARG A 207 12.75 -0.32 1.13
CA ARG A 207 12.10 0.73 1.94
C ARG A 207 10.76 1.12 1.33
N ASP A 208 9.69 1.20 2.12
CA ASP A 208 8.39 1.70 1.64
C ASP A 208 8.40 3.24 1.58
N PRO A 209 8.09 3.87 0.43
CA PRO A 209 8.01 5.33 0.33
C PRO A 209 6.99 5.99 1.28
N CYS A 210 6.05 5.22 1.83
CA CYS A 210 5.07 5.71 2.78
C CYS A 210 5.62 5.88 4.21
N GLU A 211 6.81 5.35 4.52
CA GLU A 211 7.43 5.36 5.85
C GLU A 211 8.24 6.62 6.20
#